data_AF-A0AAW2EC23-F1
#
_entry.id   AF-A0AAW2EC23-F1
#
_cell.length_a   1.000
_cell.length_b   1.000
_cell.length_c   1.000
_cell.angle_alpha   90.00
_cell.angle_beta   90.00
_cell.angle_gamma   90.00
#
_symmetry.space_group_name_H-M   'P 1'
#
loop_
_entity.id
_entity.type
_entity.pdbx_description
1 polymer ?
#
loop_
_entity_poly.entity_id
_entity_poly.type
_entity_poly.pdbx_seq_one_letter_code
_entity_poly.pdbx_strand_id
1 'polypeptide(L)'
;MISIKRQLKYNRILLLSIGLWPYQQSKFVQLQLILFFGVLISCIVSQFTVFVFTKCTVDTAIKVLSAALYVAMCTIQYNSFRINIHIVKQLLDELDHIFKELTDENEITILKEYGKTAERFTIIIMMINCVNLTSLILMPIVAYIPGNIFINEARLQHVVQNMMPAYFVNEKQYWHIILLHLILVGIIGGSAVVATGMMLVGYFEHACGMFKIASYRIKKALMTNVKSVKLKDEIIIHKEIILAIDIHRKAIKFSQYMFSNFQGSHFWLLIVGVVCLSLNLYGISETMLTNDVEQFITHFVFISATFVYFFIANYIGQKVTNHNEHVFFTV
;
A
#
# COMPACT_ATOMS: atom_id res chain seq x y z
N MET A 1 16.41 -23.90 5.27
CA MET A 1 15.40 -23.73 4.21
C MET A 1 15.00 -22.27 4.12
N ILE A 2 15.32 -21.59 3.01
CA ILE A 2 14.86 -20.21 2.74
C ILE A 2 13.44 -20.36 2.19
N SER A 3 12.47 -19.64 2.75
CA SER A 3 11.11 -19.61 2.22
C SER A 3 10.67 -18.17 2.10
N ILE A 4 10.04 -17.83 0.96
CA ILE A 4 9.41 -16.53 0.73
C ILE A 4 8.46 -16.18 1.86
N LYS A 5 7.76 -17.19 2.38
CA LYS A 5 6.78 -17.04 3.46
C LYS A 5 7.41 -16.50 4.74
N ARG A 6 8.72 -16.70 4.94
CA ARG A 6 9.47 -16.13 6.07
C ARG A 6 9.89 -14.68 5.80
N GLN A 7 10.28 -14.34 4.57
CA GLN A 7 10.70 -12.99 4.22
C GLN A 7 9.49 -12.02 4.10
N LEU A 8 8.33 -12.51 3.68
CA LEU A 8 7.08 -11.75 3.60
C LEU A 8 6.16 -12.02 4.82
N LYS A 9 6.73 -12.31 6.00
CA LYS A 9 5.96 -12.70 7.19
C LYS A 9 4.95 -11.63 7.61
N TYR A 10 5.36 -10.37 7.71
CA TYR A 10 4.46 -9.28 8.11
C TYR A 10 3.38 -9.02 7.06
N ASN A 11 3.75 -8.97 5.78
CA ASN A 11 2.79 -8.83 4.68
C ASN A 11 1.75 -9.95 4.70
N ARG A 12 2.16 -11.19 4.98
CA ARG A 12 1.23 -12.32 5.15
C ARG A 12 0.26 -12.10 6.32
N ILE A 13 0.74 -11.66 7.48
CA ILE A 13 -0.10 -11.40 8.65
C ILE A 13 -1.13 -10.30 8.33
N LEU A 14 -0.69 -9.22 7.69
CA LEU A 14 -1.54 -8.11 7.28
C LEU A 14 -2.61 -8.54 6.27
N LEU A 15 -2.23 -9.32 5.24
CA LEU A 15 -3.19 -9.82 4.25
C LEU A 15 -4.18 -10.83 4.86
N LEU A 16 -3.75 -11.62 5.85
CA LEU A 16 -4.63 -12.55 6.57
C LEU A 16 -5.67 -11.79 7.40
N SER A 17 -5.30 -10.70 8.08
CA SER A 17 -6.24 -9.96 8.93
C SER A 17 -7.36 -9.28 8.14
N ILE A 18 -7.11 -8.93 6.87
CA ILE A 18 -8.08 -8.28 5.98
C ILE A 18 -8.77 -9.23 4.98
N GLY A 19 -8.49 -10.54 5.07
CA GLY A 19 -9.10 -11.57 4.20
C GLY A 19 -8.53 -11.64 2.76
N LEU A 20 -7.43 -10.95 2.48
CA LEU A 20 -6.80 -10.88 1.15
C LEU A 20 -5.66 -11.89 0.94
N TRP A 21 -5.38 -12.78 1.91
CA TRP A 21 -4.37 -13.82 1.72
C TRP A 21 -4.82 -14.88 0.71
N PRO A 22 -4.03 -15.16 -0.36
CA PRO A 22 -4.51 -15.93 -1.50
C PRO A 22 -4.66 -17.44 -1.25
N TYR A 23 -3.95 -18.02 -0.28
CA TYR A 23 -3.98 -19.48 -0.07
C TYR A 23 -5.13 -19.98 0.80
N GLN A 24 -5.78 -19.09 1.56
CA GLN A 24 -6.82 -19.46 2.52
C GLN A 24 -8.08 -18.62 2.24
N GLN A 25 -8.99 -19.18 1.44
CA GLN A 25 -10.24 -18.53 1.02
C GLN A 25 -11.44 -19.33 1.53
N SER A 26 -11.59 -19.41 2.86
CA SER A 26 -12.69 -20.10 3.52
C SER A 26 -14.01 -19.31 3.45
N LYS A 27 -15.14 -19.93 3.82
CA LYS A 27 -16.42 -19.22 3.97
C LYS A 27 -16.35 -18.05 4.95
N PHE A 28 -15.54 -18.17 6.00
CA PHE A 28 -15.30 -17.09 6.96
C PHE A 28 -14.57 -15.92 6.30
N VAL A 29 -13.55 -16.19 5.47
CA VAL A 29 -12.86 -15.13 4.72
C VAL A 29 -13.82 -14.44 3.75
N GLN A 30 -14.69 -15.18 3.07
CA GLN A 30 -15.72 -14.57 2.20
C GLN A 30 -16.65 -13.64 2.98
N LEU A 31 -17.09 -14.04 4.17
CA LEU A 31 -17.88 -13.18 5.05
C LEU A 31 -17.10 -11.92 5.46
N GLN A 32 -15.83 -12.05 5.86
CA GLN A 32 -14.98 -10.91 6.18
C GLN A 32 -14.87 -9.92 5.02
N LEU A 33 -14.68 -10.41 3.79
CA LEU A 33 -14.59 -9.57 2.60
C LEU A 33 -15.89 -8.80 2.34
N ILE A 34 -17.04 -9.46 2.46
CA ILE A 34 -18.35 -8.82 2.28
C ILE A 34 -18.57 -7.74 3.33
N LEU A 35 -18.23 -8.02 4.59
CA LEU A 35 -18.36 -7.06 5.69
C LEU A 35 -17.44 -5.85 5.50
N PHE A 36 -16.16 -6.08 5.19
CA PHE A 36 -15.18 -5.00 5.01
C PHE A 36 -15.51 -4.14 3.80
N PHE A 37 -15.90 -4.75 2.68
CA PHE A 37 -16.36 -4.01 1.51
C PHE A 37 -17.64 -3.22 1.81
N GLY A 38 -18.60 -3.83 2.51
CA GLY A 38 -19.83 -3.16 2.92
C GLY A 38 -19.59 -1.94 3.81
N VAL A 39 -18.65 -2.02 4.77
CA VAL A 39 -18.28 -0.91 5.65
C VAL A 39 -17.64 0.26 4.89
N LEU A 40 -16.77 -0.03 3.91
CA LEU A 40 -16.13 0.99 3.09
C LEU A 40 -17.15 1.68 2.16
N ILE A 41 -17.98 0.90 1.48
CA ILE A 41 -19.01 1.43 0.57
C ILE A 41 -20.06 2.22 1.34
N SER A 42 -20.50 1.75 2.51
CA SER A 42 -21.47 2.49 3.32
C SER A 42 -20.94 3.85 3.73
N CYS A 43 -19.64 3.98 4.05
CA CYS A 43 -19.02 5.27 4.33
C CYS A 43 -19.07 6.23 3.13
N ILE A 44 -18.73 5.74 1.94
CA ILE A 44 -18.78 6.55 0.71
C ILE A 44 -20.22 7.01 0.44
N VAL A 45 -21.19 6.08 0.47
CA VAL A 45 -22.60 6.39 0.22
C VAL A 45 -23.10 7.41 1.23
N SER A 46 -22.83 7.20 2.52
CA SER A 46 -23.21 8.14 3.58
C SER A 46 -22.67 9.53 3.28
N GLN A 47 -21.39 9.70 2.95
CA GLN A 47 -20.82 11.01 2.60
C GLN A 47 -21.64 11.76 1.53
N PHE A 48 -22.05 11.07 0.46
CA PHE A 48 -22.83 11.70 -0.61
C PHE A 48 -24.27 12.06 -0.22
N THR A 49 -24.85 11.43 0.80
CA THR A 49 -26.21 11.79 1.27
C THR A 49 -26.31 13.23 1.77
N VAL A 50 -25.19 13.84 2.19
CA VAL A 50 -25.12 15.27 2.59
C VAL A 50 -25.74 16.16 1.53
N PHE A 51 -25.39 15.96 0.26
CA PHE A 51 -25.86 16.81 -0.83
C PHE A 51 -27.37 16.75 -1.07
N VAL A 52 -28.05 15.72 -0.55
CA VAL A 52 -29.50 15.58 -0.65
C VAL A 52 -30.20 16.44 0.42
N PHE A 53 -29.60 16.55 1.60
CA PHE A 53 -30.26 17.13 2.77
C PHE A 53 -29.72 18.50 3.21
N THR A 54 -28.51 18.87 2.80
CA THR A 54 -27.92 20.17 3.10
C THR A 54 -27.72 20.98 1.83
N LYS A 55 -27.69 22.31 1.97
CA LYS A 55 -27.40 23.19 0.84
C LYS A 55 -25.96 22.95 0.38
N CYS A 56 -25.79 22.61 -0.89
CA CYS A 56 -24.47 22.43 -1.48
C CYS A 56 -23.72 23.77 -1.53
N THR A 57 -22.78 23.95 -0.61
CA THR A 57 -21.78 25.04 -0.64
C THR A 57 -20.43 24.48 -1.08
N VAL A 58 -19.51 25.35 -1.49
CA VAL A 58 -18.15 24.96 -1.88
C VAL A 58 -17.45 24.23 -0.73
N ASP A 59 -17.49 24.78 0.49
CA ASP A 59 -16.95 24.18 1.72
C ASP A 59 -17.52 22.77 1.97
N THR A 60 -18.84 22.61 1.92
CA THR A 60 -19.49 21.31 2.12
C THR A 60 -19.08 20.32 1.02
N ALA A 61 -18.96 20.76 -0.23
CA ALA A 61 -18.53 19.92 -1.32
C ALA A 61 -17.08 19.44 -1.16
N ILE A 62 -16.18 20.32 -0.74
CA ILE A 62 -14.77 19.98 -0.50
C ILE A 62 -14.64 18.94 0.61
N LYS A 63 -15.34 19.12 1.73
CA LYS A 63 -15.31 18.18 2.87
C LYS A 63 -15.79 16.79 2.46
N VAL A 64 -16.97 16.74 1.84
CA VAL A 64 -17.61 15.49 1.41
C VAL A 64 -16.77 14.77 0.37
N LEU A 65 -16.32 15.47 -0.68
CA LEU A 65 -15.54 14.86 -1.75
C LEU A 65 -14.15 14.44 -1.27
N SER A 66 -13.48 15.24 -0.43
CA SER A 66 -12.16 14.89 0.12
C SER A 66 -12.21 13.57 0.89
N ALA A 67 -13.18 13.42 1.80
CA ALA A 67 -13.34 12.21 2.59
C ALA A 67 -13.81 11.02 1.73
N ALA A 68 -14.82 11.21 0.87
CA ALA A 68 -15.36 10.16 0.02
C ALA A 68 -14.31 9.62 -0.97
N LEU A 69 -13.53 10.49 -1.61
CA LEU A 69 -12.47 10.08 -2.54
C LEU A 69 -11.33 9.38 -1.81
N TYR A 70 -10.96 9.82 -0.61
CA TYR A 70 -9.94 9.11 0.18
C TYR A 70 -10.37 7.68 0.52
N VAL A 71 -11.62 7.47 0.97
CA VAL A 71 -12.16 6.13 1.22
C VAL A 71 -12.33 5.33 -0.08
N ALA A 72 -12.67 6.00 -1.19
CA ALA A 72 -12.74 5.37 -2.51
C ALA A 72 -11.37 4.84 -2.95
N MET A 73 -10.27 5.56 -2.71
CA MET A 73 -8.91 5.04 -2.97
C MET A 73 -8.64 3.73 -2.22
N CYS A 74 -8.91 3.69 -0.91
CA CYS A 74 -8.77 2.49 -0.09
C CYS A 74 -9.62 1.33 -0.66
N THR A 75 -10.83 1.64 -1.11
CA THR A 75 -11.76 0.66 -1.69
C THR A 75 -11.25 0.13 -3.03
N ILE A 76 -10.77 0.99 -3.92
CA ILE A 76 -10.18 0.60 -5.21
C ILE A 76 -8.98 -0.33 -4.98
N GLN A 77 -8.11 0.01 -4.05
CA GLN A 77 -6.93 -0.77 -3.71
C GLN A 77 -7.30 -2.15 -3.15
N TYR A 78 -8.25 -2.21 -2.23
CA TYR A 78 -8.76 -3.46 -1.67
C TYR A 78 -9.35 -4.37 -2.77
N ASN A 79 -10.17 -3.81 -3.65
CA ASN A 79 -10.80 -4.56 -4.75
C ASN A 79 -9.77 -5.02 -5.79
N SER A 80 -8.75 -4.21 -6.07
CA SER A 80 -7.67 -4.59 -6.98
C SER A 80 -7.02 -5.91 -6.58
N PHE A 81 -6.64 -6.05 -5.31
CA PHE A 81 -6.07 -7.29 -4.79
C PHE A 81 -7.06 -8.44 -4.75
N ARG A 82 -8.33 -8.15 -4.44
CA ARG A 82 -9.38 -9.16 -4.44
C ARG A 82 -9.61 -9.76 -5.82
N ILE A 83 -9.75 -8.91 -6.85
CA ILE A 83 -9.96 -9.34 -8.24
C ILE A 83 -8.74 -10.14 -8.71
N ASN A 84 -7.54 -9.67 -8.38
CA ASN A 84 -6.28 -10.29 -8.78
C ASN A 84 -5.76 -11.36 -7.81
N ILE A 85 -6.60 -11.94 -6.95
CA ILE A 85 -6.13 -12.83 -5.88
C ILE A 85 -5.41 -14.08 -6.41
N HIS A 86 -5.85 -14.61 -7.55
CA HIS A 86 -5.18 -15.72 -8.24
C HIS A 86 -3.79 -15.31 -8.76
N ILE A 87 -3.64 -14.08 -9.24
CA ILE A 87 -2.37 -13.51 -9.69
C ILE A 87 -1.42 -13.37 -8.51
N VAL A 88 -1.90 -12.83 -7.38
CA VAL A 88 -1.11 -12.72 -6.14
C VAL A 88 -0.60 -14.09 -5.70
N LYS A 89 -1.43 -15.15 -5.81
CA LYS A 89 -1.02 -16.52 -5.52
C LYS A 89 0.10 -16.99 -6.45
N GLN A 90 -0.07 -16.81 -7.75
CA GLN A 90 0.89 -17.24 -8.76
C GLN A 90 2.24 -16.54 -8.59
N LEU A 91 2.25 -15.23 -8.31
CA LEU A 91 3.48 -14.48 -8.02
C LEU A 91 4.22 -15.04 -6.80
N LEU A 92 3.51 -15.44 -5.74
CA LEU A 92 4.13 -16.09 -4.57
C LEU A 92 4.70 -17.46 -4.91
N ASP A 93 3.97 -18.26 -5.67
CA ASP A 93 4.42 -19.60 -6.08
C ASP A 93 5.64 -19.52 -7.00
N GLU A 94 5.66 -18.57 -7.94
CA GLU A 94 6.79 -18.32 -8.84
C GLU A 94 8.05 -17.88 -8.08
N LEU A 95 7.91 -16.93 -7.16
CA LEU A 95 9.01 -16.53 -6.29
C LEU A 95 9.54 -17.71 -5.46
N ASP A 96 8.65 -18.53 -4.87
CA ASP A 96 9.07 -19.66 -4.02
C ASP A 96 9.80 -20.73 -4.85
N HIS A 97 9.41 -20.91 -6.12
CA HIS A 97 10.09 -21.77 -7.07
C HIS A 97 11.50 -21.24 -7.40
N ILE A 98 11.62 -19.98 -7.81
CA ILE A 98 12.91 -19.34 -8.14
C ILE A 98 13.88 -19.44 -6.95
N PHE A 99 13.39 -19.23 -5.73
CA PHE A 99 14.23 -19.27 -4.54
C PHE A 99 14.77 -20.67 -4.22
N LYS A 100 14.05 -21.73 -4.62
CA LYS A 100 14.51 -23.11 -4.45
C LYS A 100 15.57 -23.50 -5.49
N GLU A 101 15.59 -22.85 -6.65
CA GLU A 101 16.60 -23.07 -7.68
C GLU A 101 17.97 -22.46 -7.32
N LEU A 102 18.01 -21.47 -6.42
CA LEU A 102 19.24 -20.80 -6.01
C LEU A 102 20.06 -21.67 -5.06
N THR A 103 21.28 -22.02 -5.48
CA THR A 103 22.22 -22.82 -4.68
C THR A 103 23.45 -22.03 -4.21
N ASP A 104 23.80 -20.93 -4.87
CA ASP A 104 24.98 -20.11 -4.55
C ASP A 104 24.71 -19.24 -3.30
N GLU A 105 25.62 -19.28 -2.32
CA GLU A 105 25.47 -18.57 -1.05
C GLU A 105 25.45 -17.04 -1.21
N ASN A 106 26.17 -16.50 -2.19
CA ASN A 106 26.18 -15.06 -2.46
C ASN A 106 24.84 -14.62 -3.07
N GLU A 107 24.28 -15.41 -3.99
CA GLU A 107 22.95 -15.15 -4.57
C GLU A 107 21.86 -15.18 -3.51
N ILE A 108 21.92 -16.17 -2.62
CA ILE A 108 21.06 -16.27 -1.44
C ILE A 108 21.20 -15.05 -0.53
N THR A 109 22.42 -14.54 -0.35
CA THR A 109 22.70 -13.38 0.50
C THR A 109 22.13 -12.11 -0.11
N ILE A 110 22.36 -11.86 -1.40
CA ILE A 110 21.75 -10.75 -2.16
C ILE A 110 20.24 -10.76 -1.94
N LEU A 111 19.59 -11.90 -2.16
CA LEU A 111 18.14 -11.99 -2.06
C LEU A 111 17.59 -11.73 -0.65
N LYS A 112 18.32 -12.19 0.39
CA LYS A 112 17.98 -11.88 1.78
C LYS A 112 18.08 -10.39 2.08
N GLU A 113 19.01 -9.66 1.46
CA GLU A 113 19.13 -8.20 1.64
C GLU A 113 17.92 -7.46 1.07
N TYR A 114 17.46 -7.83 -0.13
CA TYR A 114 16.22 -7.25 -0.70
C TYR A 114 14.98 -7.65 0.11
N GLY A 115 14.91 -8.89 0.61
CA GLY A 115 13.85 -9.32 1.54
C GLY A 115 13.81 -8.49 2.83
N LYS A 116 14.98 -8.25 3.45
CA LYS A 116 15.10 -7.37 4.64
C LYS A 116 14.73 -5.92 4.32
N THR A 117 15.03 -5.45 3.11
CA THR A 117 14.64 -4.11 2.65
C THR A 117 13.12 -3.99 2.56
N ALA A 118 12.44 -4.95 1.93
CA ALA A 118 10.98 -5.02 1.88
C ALA A 118 10.35 -5.10 3.28
N GLU A 119 10.93 -5.90 4.18
CA GLU A 119 10.51 -6.02 5.58
C GLU A 119 10.59 -4.68 6.32
N ARG A 120 11.72 -3.97 6.19
CA ARG A 120 11.91 -2.64 6.78
C ARG A 120 10.89 -1.62 6.26
N PHE A 121 10.67 -1.57 4.95
CA PHE A 121 9.63 -0.74 4.37
C PHE A 121 8.27 -1.07 4.99
N THR A 122 7.93 -2.36 5.09
CA THR A 122 6.62 -2.79 5.63
C THR A 122 6.43 -2.31 7.07
N ILE A 123 7.47 -2.45 7.90
CA ILE A 123 7.44 -2.03 9.30
C ILE A 123 7.28 -0.50 9.42
N ILE A 124 8.05 0.28 8.65
CA ILE A 124 7.99 1.75 8.68
C ILE A 124 6.59 2.23 8.26
N ILE A 125 6.05 1.71 7.16
CA ILE A 125 4.73 2.13 6.66
C ILE A 125 3.61 1.69 7.61
N MET A 126 3.73 0.51 8.21
CA MET A 126 2.80 0.07 9.26
C MET A 126 2.84 0.99 10.49
N MET A 127 4.04 1.41 10.94
CA MET A 127 4.18 2.37 12.05
C MET A 127 3.54 3.72 11.71
N ILE A 128 3.79 4.25 10.51
CA ILE A 128 3.18 5.51 10.05
C ILE A 128 1.65 5.38 10.03
N ASN A 129 1.12 4.25 9.54
CA ASN A 129 -0.32 4.00 9.53
C ASN A 129 -0.89 3.95 10.95
N CYS A 130 -0.22 3.27 11.89
CA CYS A 130 -0.62 3.24 13.29
C CYS A 130 -0.64 4.64 13.92
N VAL A 131 0.36 5.48 13.62
CA VAL A 131 0.40 6.87 14.09
C VAL A 131 -0.76 7.69 13.51
N ASN A 132 -1.02 7.56 12.20
CA ASN A 132 -2.15 8.24 11.55
C ASN A 132 -3.52 7.79 12.09
N LEU A 133 -3.68 6.49 12.37
CA LEU A 133 -4.90 5.98 12.97
C LEU A 133 -5.06 6.49 14.41
N THR A 134 -3.96 6.51 15.18
CA THR A 134 -3.96 6.99 16.55
C THR A 134 -4.26 8.49 16.61
N SER A 135 -3.70 9.29 15.70
CA SER A 135 -4.02 10.73 15.63
C SER A 135 -5.49 10.98 15.28
N LEU A 136 -6.08 10.19 14.38
CA LEU A 136 -7.50 10.29 14.04
C LEU A 136 -8.42 9.88 15.21
N ILE A 137 -8.03 8.89 16.01
CA ILE A 137 -8.77 8.48 17.22
C ILE A 137 -8.60 9.49 18.36
N LEU A 138 -7.39 10.04 18.52
CA LEU A 138 -7.07 10.98 19.59
C LEU A 138 -7.58 12.38 19.29
N MET A 139 -7.74 12.81 18.04
CA MET A 139 -8.24 14.14 17.69
C MET A 139 -9.60 14.47 18.34
N PRO A 140 -10.62 13.60 18.27
CA PRO A 140 -11.86 13.76 19.03
C PRO A 140 -11.64 13.77 20.56
N ILE A 141 -10.60 13.10 21.05
CA ILE A 141 -10.26 13.02 22.48
C ILE A 141 -9.39 14.21 22.93
N VAL A 142 -8.58 14.86 22.11
CA VAL A 142 -7.79 16.04 22.53
C VAL A 142 -8.69 17.25 22.72
N ALA A 143 -9.82 17.28 22.01
CA ALA A 143 -10.94 18.18 22.33
C ALA A 143 -11.47 18.02 23.78
N TYR A 144 -11.12 16.92 24.47
CA TYR A 144 -11.48 16.63 25.85
C TYR A 144 -10.70 17.44 26.88
N ILE A 145 -9.42 17.82 26.66
CA ILE A 145 -8.57 18.42 27.73
C ILE A 145 -9.23 19.70 28.26
N PRO A 146 -9.73 19.72 29.50
CA PRO A 146 -10.36 20.91 30.02
C PRO A 146 -9.70 21.36 31.32
N GLY A 147 -9.51 22.66 31.45
CA GLY A 147 -9.47 23.30 32.77
C GLY A 147 -10.81 23.24 33.51
N ASN A 148 -11.74 22.35 33.16
CA ASN A 148 -13.04 22.18 33.81
C ASN A 148 -13.59 20.74 33.67
N ILE A 149 -13.97 20.17 34.79
CA ILE A 149 -14.14 18.72 35.08
C ILE A 149 -15.35 18.05 34.38
N PHE A 150 -15.87 18.58 33.27
CA PHE A 150 -16.99 17.98 32.53
C PHE A 150 -16.63 17.58 31.09
N ILE A 151 -17.01 16.34 30.76
CA ILE A 151 -17.00 15.76 29.41
C ILE A 151 -17.76 16.73 28.48
N ASN A 152 -17.08 17.45 27.60
CA ASN A 152 -17.74 18.34 26.64
C ASN A 152 -18.18 17.55 25.41
N GLU A 153 -19.22 16.72 25.56
CA GLU A 153 -19.83 15.91 24.50
C GLU A 153 -20.13 16.74 23.24
N ALA A 154 -20.49 18.02 23.40
CA ALA A 154 -20.78 18.92 22.30
C ALA A 154 -19.56 19.22 21.40
N ARG A 155 -18.35 19.29 21.96
CA ARG A 155 -17.12 19.52 21.19
C ARG A 155 -16.68 18.26 20.44
N LEU A 156 -16.84 17.10 21.06
CA LEU A 156 -16.63 15.81 20.40
C LEU A 156 -17.62 15.63 19.24
N GLN A 157 -18.88 15.97 19.46
CA GLN A 157 -19.91 15.97 18.43
C GLN A 157 -19.56 16.90 17.27
N HIS A 158 -19.05 18.09 17.55
CA HIS A 158 -18.58 19.05 16.54
C HIS A 158 -17.41 18.49 15.69
N VAL A 159 -16.41 17.87 16.32
CA VAL A 159 -15.28 17.24 15.61
C VAL A 159 -15.77 16.15 14.65
N VAL A 160 -16.65 15.26 15.13
CA VAL A 160 -17.20 14.16 14.30
C VAL A 160 -18.09 14.71 13.18
N GLN A 161 -18.85 15.77 13.45
CA GLN A 161 -19.68 16.46 12.45
C GLN A 161 -18.83 17.09 11.33
N ASN A 162 -17.66 17.64 11.68
CA ASN A 162 -16.72 18.19 10.70
C ASN A 162 -16.07 17.11 9.82
N MET A 163 -15.81 15.92 10.37
CA MET A 163 -15.31 14.78 9.59
C MET A 163 -16.39 14.15 8.69
N MET A 164 -17.63 14.03 9.18
CA MET A 164 -18.76 13.43 8.45
C MET A 164 -20.05 14.23 8.62
N PRO A 165 -20.28 15.22 7.76
CA PRO A 165 -21.51 16.01 7.82
C PRO A 165 -22.78 15.19 7.54
N ALA A 166 -22.65 14.04 6.86
CA ALA A 166 -23.75 13.17 6.43
C ALA A 166 -24.61 12.65 7.57
N TYR A 167 -23.95 12.16 8.60
CA TYR A 167 -24.61 11.44 9.68
C TYR A 167 -25.31 12.39 10.67
N PHE A 168 -25.11 13.71 10.55
CA PHE A 168 -25.65 14.71 11.46
C PHE A 168 -26.87 15.48 10.94
N VAL A 169 -27.36 15.12 9.75
CA VAL A 169 -28.53 15.76 9.15
C VAL A 169 -29.79 15.63 10.02
N ASN A 170 -29.89 14.61 10.89
CA ASN A 170 -31.07 14.44 11.77
C ASN A 170 -30.83 13.92 13.20
N GLU A 171 -29.65 13.42 13.59
CA GLU A 171 -29.58 12.62 14.82
C GLU A 171 -28.37 12.90 15.73
N LYS A 172 -28.59 13.78 16.73
CA LYS A 172 -27.66 13.94 17.88
C LYS A 172 -27.53 12.65 18.71
N GLN A 173 -28.42 11.67 18.54
CA GLN A 173 -28.57 10.49 19.40
C GLN A 173 -27.67 9.29 19.03
N TYR A 174 -27.07 9.24 17.83
CA TYR A 174 -26.29 8.07 17.36
C TYR A 174 -24.80 8.33 17.12
N TRP A 175 -24.25 9.44 17.66
CA TRP A 175 -22.86 9.84 17.42
C TRP A 175 -21.82 8.77 17.77
N HIS A 176 -22.07 7.95 18.81
CA HIS A 176 -21.19 6.83 19.18
C HIS A 176 -21.08 5.77 18.07
N ILE A 177 -22.19 5.44 17.41
CA ILE A 177 -22.22 4.45 16.32
C ILE A 177 -21.49 5.01 15.10
N ILE A 178 -21.65 6.31 14.83
CA ILE A 178 -20.97 7.01 13.74
C ILE A 178 -19.46 7.04 13.97
N LEU A 179 -19.02 7.36 15.18
CA LEU A 179 -17.60 7.34 15.55
C LEU A 179 -17.01 5.92 15.41
N LEU A 180 -17.74 4.90 15.86
CA LEU A 180 -17.32 3.50 15.71
C LEU A 180 -17.19 3.12 14.22
N HIS A 181 -18.16 3.49 13.38
CA HIS A 181 -18.12 3.26 11.94
C HIS A 181 -16.90 3.92 11.30
N LEU A 182 -16.59 5.17 11.68
CA LEU A 182 -15.41 5.89 11.22
C LEU A 182 -14.09 5.21 11.61
N ILE A 183 -13.97 4.78 12.86
CA ILE A 183 -12.80 4.05 13.34
C ILE A 183 -12.62 2.75 12.56
N LEU A 184 -13.72 2.00 12.33
CA LEU A 184 -13.69 0.77 11.54
C LEU A 184 -13.27 1.03 10.09
N VAL A 185 -13.78 2.08 9.44
CA VAL A 185 -13.38 2.49 8.10
C VAL A 185 -11.88 2.80 8.05
N GLY A 186 -11.37 3.55 9.03
CA GLY A 186 -9.95 3.88 9.14
C GLY A 186 -9.07 2.65 9.32
N ILE A 187 -9.44 1.73 10.22
CA ILE A 187 -8.72 0.47 10.47
C ILE A 187 -8.71 -0.40 9.21
N ILE A 188 -9.88 -0.64 8.61
CA ILE A 188 -10.04 -1.53 7.45
C ILE A 188 -9.32 -0.94 6.24
N GLY A 189 -9.61 0.34 5.91
CA GLY A 189 -9.04 1.02 4.76
C GLY A 189 -7.52 1.20 4.89
N GLY A 190 -7.05 1.65 6.06
CA GLY A 190 -5.62 1.79 6.34
C GLY A 190 -4.88 0.46 6.25
N SER A 191 -5.39 -0.57 6.93
CA SER A 191 -4.80 -1.92 6.87
C SER A 191 -4.80 -2.48 5.46
N ALA A 192 -5.86 -2.25 4.68
CA ALA A 192 -5.94 -2.66 3.28
C ALA A 192 -4.85 -2.04 2.42
N VAL A 193 -4.67 -0.71 2.49
CA VAL A 193 -3.65 0.00 1.71
C VAL A 193 -2.24 -0.47 2.10
N VAL A 194 -1.96 -0.60 3.40
CA VAL A 194 -0.64 -1.07 3.87
C VAL A 194 -0.39 -2.51 3.43
N ALA A 195 -1.33 -3.43 3.69
CA ALA A 195 -1.15 -4.84 3.36
C ALA A 195 -0.90 -5.07 1.86
N THR A 196 -1.72 -4.43 1.03
CA THR A 196 -1.65 -4.59 -0.43
C THR A 196 -0.45 -3.87 -1.02
N GLY A 197 -0.23 -2.60 -0.66
CA GLY A 197 0.90 -1.80 -1.13
C GLY A 197 2.24 -2.46 -0.76
N MET A 198 2.41 -2.85 0.51
CA MET A 198 3.66 -3.45 0.98
C MET A 198 3.93 -4.84 0.39
N MET A 199 2.88 -5.56 -0.01
CA MET A 199 3.04 -6.79 -0.77
C MET A 199 3.61 -6.53 -2.18
N LEU A 200 3.08 -5.53 -2.90
CA LEU A 200 3.62 -5.14 -4.21
C LEU A 200 5.07 -4.66 -4.11
N VAL A 201 5.38 -3.84 -3.10
CA VAL A 201 6.77 -3.42 -2.82
C VAL A 201 7.66 -4.65 -2.60
N GLY A 202 7.22 -5.62 -1.81
CA GLY A 202 7.95 -6.87 -1.59
C GLY A 202 8.25 -7.64 -2.87
N TYR A 203 7.26 -7.75 -3.76
CA TYR A 203 7.46 -8.38 -5.07
C TYR A 203 8.49 -7.65 -5.93
N PHE A 204 8.40 -6.32 -6.03
CA PHE A 204 9.36 -5.54 -6.81
C PHE A 204 10.77 -5.53 -6.20
N GLU A 205 10.91 -5.53 -4.87
CA GLU A 205 12.20 -5.69 -4.19
C GLU A 205 12.83 -7.05 -4.54
N HIS A 206 12.04 -8.12 -4.56
CA HIS A 206 12.53 -9.43 -4.99
C HIS A 206 12.93 -9.47 -6.47
N ALA A 207 12.16 -8.81 -7.35
CA ALA A 207 12.54 -8.63 -8.75
C ALA A 207 13.88 -7.86 -8.90
N CYS A 208 14.08 -6.80 -8.12
CA CYS A 208 15.36 -6.07 -8.04
C CYS A 208 16.51 -7.00 -7.60
N GLY A 209 16.26 -7.88 -6.63
CA GLY A 209 17.21 -8.91 -6.21
C GLY A 209 17.58 -9.87 -7.33
N MET A 210 16.61 -10.30 -8.14
CA MET A 210 16.88 -11.15 -9.31
C MET A 210 17.72 -10.45 -10.38
N PHE A 211 17.47 -9.17 -10.65
CA PHE A 211 18.34 -8.37 -11.53
C PHE A 211 19.76 -8.26 -10.98
N LYS A 212 19.90 -8.06 -9.67
CA LYS A 212 21.22 -8.03 -9.02
C LYS A 212 21.97 -9.35 -9.12
N ILE A 213 21.26 -10.49 -9.00
CA ILE A 213 21.83 -11.82 -9.21
C ILE A 213 22.27 -12.00 -10.68
N ALA A 214 21.50 -11.53 -11.66
CA ALA A 214 21.90 -11.55 -13.06
C ALA A 214 23.24 -10.82 -13.27
N SER A 215 23.35 -9.58 -12.77
CA SER A 215 24.61 -8.82 -12.80
C SER A 215 25.76 -9.55 -12.09
N TYR A 216 25.49 -10.19 -10.95
CA TYR A 216 26.51 -10.95 -10.22
C TYR A 216 27.07 -12.11 -11.06
N ARG A 217 26.19 -12.91 -11.69
CA ARG A 217 26.58 -14.02 -12.56
C ARG A 217 27.40 -13.55 -13.78
N ILE A 218 27.01 -12.42 -14.39
CA ILE A 218 27.79 -11.80 -15.49
C ILE A 218 29.20 -11.43 -15.02
N LYS A 219 29.32 -10.72 -13.89
CA LYS A 219 30.64 -10.33 -13.34
C LYS A 219 31.50 -11.55 -13.01
N LYS A 220 30.91 -12.59 -12.44
CA LYS A 220 31.58 -13.87 -12.13
C LYS A 220 32.13 -14.50 -13.40
N ALA A 221 31.35 -14.55 -14.48
CA ALA A 221 31.78 -15.07 -15.78
C ALA A 221 32.95 -14.25 -16.38
N LEU A 222 32.86 -12.92 -16.35
CA LEU A 222 33.90 -12.02 -16.87
C LEU A 222 35.22 -12.15 -16.09
N MET A 223 35.16 -12.25 -14.76
CA MET A 223 36.35 -12.44 -13.92
C MET A 223 37.04 -13.78 -14.15
N THR A 224 36.29 -14.83 -14.51
CA THR A 224 36.87 -16.12 -14.88
C THR A 224 37.60 -16.01 -16.22
N ASN A 225 37.05 -15.31 -17.22
CA ASN A 225 37.67 -15.11 -18.53
C ASN A 225 39.06 -14.45 -18.43
N VAL A 226 39.21 -13.40 -17.62
CA VAL A 226 40.49 -12.71 -17.42
C VAL A 226 41.57 -13.61 -16.79
N LYS A 227 41.18 -14.66 -16.05
CA LYS A 227 42.09 -15.55 -15.33
C LYS A 227 42.44 -16.84 -16.08
N SER A 228 41.81 -17.12 -17.24
CA SER A 228 41.87 -18.43 -17.89
C SER A 228 42.40 -18.42 -19.33
N VAL A 229 43.26 -19.40 -19.68
CA VAL A 229 43.74 -19.69 -21.05
C VAL A 229 43.25 -21.08 -21.54
N LYS A 230 42.36 -21.76 -20.80
CA LYS A 230 41.97 -23.16 -21.08
C LYS A 230 40.51 -23.30 -21.55
N LEU A 231 40.28 -24.24 -22.46
CA LEU A 231 38.98 -24.58 -23.08
C LEU A 231 37.88 -24.99 -22.06
N LYS A 232 38.27 -25.55 -20.89
CA LYS A 232 37.32 -25.86 -19.80
C LYS A 232 36.69 -24.61 -19.18
N ASP A 233 37.41 -23.49 -19.19
CA ASP A 233 36.95 -22.24 -18.60
C ASP A 233 35.90 -21.57 -19.50
N GLU A 234 35.99 -21.78 -20.82
CA GLU A 234 35.01 -21.28 -21.80
C GLU A 234 33.61 -21.90 -21.61
N ILE A 235 33.53 -23.20 -21.32
CA ILE A 235 32.26 -23.90 -21.02
C ILE A 235 31.62 -23.36 -19.73
N ILE A 236 32.43 -23.08 -18.71
CA ILE A 236 31.96 -22.53 -17.44
C ILE A 236 31.46 -21.10 -17.64
N ILE A 237 32.18 -20.27 -18.39
CA ILE A 237 31.78 -18.91 -18.74
C ILE A 237 30.43 -18.91 -19.48
N HIS A 238 30.28 -19.75 -20.51
CA HIS A 238 29.02 -19.89 -21.24
C HIS A 238 27.86 -20.30 -20.33
N LYS A 239 28.10 -21.27 -19.43
CA LYS A 239 27.09 -21.72 -18.47
C LYS A 239 26.64 -20.60 -17.54
N GLU A 240 27.57 -19.83 -16.96
CA GLU A 240 27.24 -18.72 -16.07
C GLU A 240 26.47 -17.60 -16.79
N ILE A 241 26.83 -17.30 -18.05
CA ILE A 241 26.11 -16.34 -18.88
C ILE A 241 24.67 -16.81 -19.18
N ILE A 242 24.49 -18.09 -19.54
CA ILE A 242 23.15 -18.66 -19.77
C ILE A 242 22.29 -18.55 -18.50
N LEU A 243 22.86 -18.88 -17.34
CA LEU A 243 22.17 -18.76 -16.04
C LEU A 243 21.85 -17.29 -15.69
N ALA A 244 22.71 -16.34 -16.06
CA ALA A 244 22.44 -14.92 -15.88
C ALA A 244 21.28 -14.43 -16.75
N ILE A 245 21.25 -14.85 -18.02
CA ILE A 245 20.17 -14.51 -18.96
C ILE A 245 18.84 -15.12 -18.50
N ASP A 246 18.84 -16.35 -18.00
CA ASP A 246 17.63 -17.00 -17.49
C ASP A 246 16.99 -16.23 -16.33
N ILE A 247 17.76 -15.90 -15.29
CA ILE A 247 17.23 -15.17 -14.13
C ILE A 247 16.83 -13.73 -14.47
N HIS A 248 17.55 -13.07 -15.38
CA HIS A 248 17.15 -11.76 -15.91
C HIS A 248 15.81 -11.83 -16.64
N ARG A 249 15.61 -12.82 -17.51
CA ARG A 249 14.33 -13.03 -18.21
C ARG A 249 13.20 -13.35 -17.25
N LYS A 250 13.44 -14.17 -16.22
CA LYS A 250 12.47 -14.44 -15.15
C LYS A 250 12.09 -13.15 -14.42
N ALA A 251 13.05 -12.28 -14.09
CA ALA A 251 12.79 -11.00 -13.43
C ALA A 251 11.92 -10.05 -14.27
N ILE A 252 12.21 -9.95 -15.57
CA ILE A 252 11.41 -9.14 -16.51
C ILE A 252 9.98 -9.69 -16.60
N LYS A 253 9.83 -11.00 -16.85
CA LYS A 253 8.52 -11.64 -16.97
C LYS A 253 7.69 -11.47 -15.70
N PHE A 254 8.29 -11.72 -14.54
CA PHE A 254 7.65 -11.53 -13.24
C PHE A 254 7.16 -10.08 -13.04
N SER A 255 8.02 -9.10 -13.33
CA SER A 255 7.69 -7.68 -13.18
C SER A 255 6.58 -7.23 -14.14
N GLN A 256 6.64 -7.65 -15.40
CA GLN A 256 5.62 -7.36 -16.41
C GLN A 256 4.29 -8.04 -16.08
N TYR A 257 4.33 -9.28 -15.59
CA TYR A 257 3.14 -10.02 -15.20
C TYR A 257 2.42 -9.32 -14.05
N MET A 258 3.15 -8.89 -13.02
CA MET A 258 2.57 -8.08 -11.96
C MET A 258 2.03 -6.74 -12.48
N PHE A 259 2.83 -5.99 -13.23
CA PHE A 259 2.42 -4.67 -13.72
C PHE A 259 1.13 -4.73 -14.56
N SER A 260 1.06 -5.64 -15.53
CA SER A 260 -0.07 -5.76 -16.45
C SER A 260 -1.40 -6.14 -15.78
N ASN A 261 -1.38 -6.93 -14.70
CA ASN A 261 -2.59 -7.31 -13.96
C ASN A 261 -3.08 -6.21 -13.02
N PHE A 262 -2.18 -5.34 -12.53
CA PHE A 262 -2.50 -4.29 -11.58
C PHE A 262 -2.65 -2.90 -12.21
N GLN A 263 -2.23 -2.70 -13.47
CA GLN A 263 -2.22 -1.38 -14.13
C GLN A 263 -3.59 -0.70 -14.17
N GLY A 264 -4.67 -1.44 -14.44
CA GLY A 264 -6.01 -0.86 -14.60
C GLY A 264 -6.53 -0.23 -13.31
N SER A 265 -6.36 -0.92 -12.17
CA SER A 265 -6.73 -0.35 -10.87
C SER A 265 -5.83 0.80 -10.44
N HIS A 266 -4.53 0.73 -10.75
CA HIS A 266 -3.59 1.80 -10.41
C HIS A 266 -3.85 3.06 -11.23
N PHE A 267 -4.29 2.91 -12.48
CA PHE A 267 -4.72 4.03 -13.32
C PHE A 267 -5.90 4.79 -12.71
N TRP A 268 -6.95 4.08 -12.28
CA TRP A 268 -8.08 4.70 -11.59
C TRP A 268 -7.68 5.31 -10.24
N LEU A 269 -6.83 4.63 -9.49
CA LEU A 269 -6.30 5.12 -8.23
C LEU A 269 -5.49 6.42 -8.40
N LEU A 270 -4.73 6.54 -9.49
CA LEU A 270 -4.01 7.77 -9.84
C LEU A 270 -4.99 8.93 -10.07
N ILE A 271 -6.03 8.72 -10.91
CA ILE A 271 -7.03 9.76 -11.20
C ILE A 271 -7.73 10.21 -9.91
N VAL A 272 -8.27 9.25 -9.15
CA VAL A 272 -8.98 9.54 -7.90
C VAL A 272 -8.06 10.21 -6.89
N GLY A 273 -6.82 9.73 -6.76
CA GLY A 273 -5.87 10.28 -5.80
C GLY A 273 -5.35 11.67 -6.16
N VAL A 274 -5.20 12.01 -7.45
CA VAL A 274 -4.88 13.38 -7.87
C VAL A 274 -6.02 14.34 -7.52
N VAL A 275 -7.27 13.97 -7.85
CA VAL A 275 -8.44 14.80 -7.49
C VAL A 275 -8.57 14.95 -5.97
N CYS A 276 -8.39 13.85 -5.24
CA CYS A 276 -8.40 13.85 -3.77
C CYS A 276 -7.32 14.78 -3.21
N LEU A 277 -6.08 14.68 -3.72
CA LEU A 277 -4.96 15.52 -3.29
C LEU A 277 -5.24 17.01 -3.56
N SER A 278 -5.75 17.35 -4.74
CA SER A 278 -6.10 18.73 -5.11
C SER A 278 -7.18 19.32 -4.19
N LEU A 279 -8.24 18.56 -3.90
CA LEU A 279 -9.30 19.01 -3.01
C LEU A 279 -8.81 19.22 -1.57
N ASN A 280 -7.98 18.30 -1.07
CA ASN A 280 -7.43 18.44 0.29
C ASN A 280 -6.42 19.61 0.39
N LEU A 281 -5.62 19.86 -0.65
CA LEU A 281 -4.74 21.03 -0.70
C LEU A 281 -5.54 22.34 -0.66
N TYR A 282 -6.64 22.40 -1.40
CA TYR A 282 -7.56 23.53 -1.32
C TYR A 282 -8.19 23.65 0.09
N GLY A 283 -8.63 22.53 0.68
CA GLY A 283 -9.17 22.49 2.03
C GLY A 283 -8.19 23.01 3.09
N ILE A 284 -6.89 22.71 2.96
CA ILE A 284 -5.85 23.33 3.81
C ILE A 284 -5.83 24.85 3.63
N SER A 285 -5.88 25.35 2.39
CA SER A 285 -5.87 26.79 2.14
C SER A 285 -7.07 27.49 2.79
N GLU A 286 -8.25 26.87 2.77
CA GLU A 286 -9.45 27.42 3.40
C GLU A 286 -9.38 27.38 4.94
N THR A 287 -8.96 26.25 5.50
CA THR A 287 -8.86 26.08 6.97
C THR A 287 -7.81 26.99 7.61
N MET A 288 -6.76 27.37 6.88
CA MET A 288 -5.80 28.38 7.33
C MET A 288 -6.40 29.80 7.39
N LEU A 289 -7.38 30.12 6.56
CA LEU A 289 -8.07 31.41 6.60
C LEU A 289 -9.08 31.48 7.76
N THR A 290 -9.73 30.35 8.07
CA THR A 290 -10.75 30.25 9.11
C THR A 290 -10.20 29.86 10.49
N ASN A 291 -8.91 29.54 10.58
CA ASN A 291 -8.24 28.99 11.77
C ASN A 291 -8.90 27.70 12.31
N ASP A 292 -9.47 26.87 11.43
CA ASP A 292 -10.06 25.57 11.80
C ASP A 292 -8.95 24.50 11.89
N VAL A 293 -8.36 24.37 13.07
CA VAL A 293 -7.26 23.42 13.36
C VAL A 293 -7.69 21.97 13.16
N GLU A 294 -8.94 21.64 13.46
CA GLU A 294 -9.45 20.27 13.38
C GLU A 294 -9.52 19.79 11.92
N GLN A 295 -10.13 20.60 11.06
CA GLN A 295 -10.20 20.28 9.63
C GLN A 295 -8.83 20.35 8.95
N PHE A 296 -7.96 21.28 9.38
CA PHE A 296 -6.58 21.34 8.89
C PHE A 296 -5.84 20.01 9.13
N ILE A 297 -5.92 19.46 10.34
CA ILE A 297 -5.28 18.17 10.68
C ILE A 297 -5.83 17.05 9.79
N THR A 298 -7.15 17.01 9.58
CA THR A 298 -7.80 15.99 8.75
C THR A 298 -7.29 16.04 7.31
N HIS A 299 -7.30 17.22 6.68
CA HIS A 299 -6.77 17.39 5.33
C HIS A 299 -5.28 17.07 5.24
N PHE A 300 -4.49 17.47 6.23
CA PHE A 300 -3.06 17.17 6.29
C PHE A 300 -2.78 15.66 6.35
N VAL A 301 -3.56 14.90 7.14
CA VAL A 301 -3.45 13.44 7.20
C VAL A 301 -3.79 12.81 5.83
N PHE A 302 -4.85 13.25 5.16
CA PHE A 302 -5.19 12.74 3.82
C PHE A 302 -4.12 13.05 2.78
N ILE A 303 -3.56 14.27 2.79
CA ILE A 303 -2.48 14.68 1.89
C ILE A 303 -1.23 13.84 2.14
N SER A 304 -0.78 13.75 3.40
CA SER A 304 0.44 13.02 3.75
C SER A 304 0.34 11.53 3.37
N ALA A 305 -0.79 10.88 3.66
CA ALA A 305 -1.02 9.49 3.28
C ALA A 305 -1.04 9.28 1.76
N THR A 306 -1.75 10.14 1.02
CA THR A 306 -1.82 10.08 -0.46
C THR A 306 -0.46 10.34 -1.10
N PHE A 307 0.27 11.32 -0.60
CA PHE A 307 1.60 11.67 -1.08
C PHE A 307 2.60 10.53 -0.83
N VAL A 308 2.64 9.98 0.39
CA VAL A 308 3.50 8.83 0.73
C VAL A 308 3.19 7.64 -0.19
N TYR A 309 1.90 7.36 -0.43
CA TYR A 309 1.48 6.31 -1.34
C TYR A 309 2.07 6.50 -2.76
N PHE A 310 1.86 7.68 -3.35
CA PHE A 310 2.39 7.97 -4.69
C PHE A 310 3.91 8.00 -4.74
N PHE A 311 4.56 8.53 -3.71
CA PHE A 311 6.02 8.56 -3.63
C PHE A 311 6.60 7.14 -3.65
N ILE A 312 6.07 6.23 -2.83
CA ILE A 312 6.54 4.83 -2.77
C ILE A 312 6.30 4.12 -4.09
N ALA A 313 5.11 4.27 -4.69
CA ALA A 313 4.78 3.65 -5.97
C ALA A 313 5.77 4.07 -7.08
N ASN A 314 6.06 5.37 -7.18
CA ASN A 314 7.01 5.91 -8.15
C ASN A 314 8.46 5.48 -7.82
N TYR A 315 8.87 5.55 -6.55
CA TYR A 315 10.20 5.15 -6.10
C TYR A 315 10.50 3.69 -6.48
N ILE A 316 9.56 2.79 -6.21
CA ILE A 316 9.73 1.36 -6.52
C ILE A 316 9.74 1.12 -8.03
N GLY A 317 8.89 1.81 -8.80
CA GLY A 317 8.92 1.78 -10.25
C GLY A 317 10.30 2.19 -10.81
N GLN A 318 10.83 3.33 -10.35
CA GLN A 318 12.15 3.80 -10.75
C GLN A 318 13.26 2.82 -10.33
N LYS A 319 13.16 2.26 -9.11
CA LYS A 319 14.13 1.30 -8.60
C LYS A 319 14.23 0.06 -9.49
N VAL A 320 13.11 -0.47 -9.94
CA VAL A 320 13.06 -1.64 -10.85
C VAL A 320 13.71 -1.31 -12.20
N THR A 321 13.37 -0.15 -12.80
CA THR A 321 13.97 0.31 -14.05
C THR A 321 15.49 0.44 -13.93
N ASN A 322 15.99 1.08 -12.88
CA ASN A 322 17.42 1.24 -12.64
C ASN A 322 18.15 -0.11 -12.47
N HIS A 323 17.53 -1.09 -11.79
CA HIS A 323 18.13 -2.42 -11.63
C HIS A 323 18.18 -3.17 -12.97
N ASN A 324 17.15 -3.04 -13.80
CA ASN A 324 17.13 -3.64 -15.12
C ASN A 324 18.21 -3.02 -16.03
N GLU A 325 18.34 -1.70 -16.05
CA GLU A 325 19.38 -0.98 -16.80
C GLU A 325 20.79 -1.32 -16.32
N HIS A 326 21.00 -1.45 -15.00
CA HIS A 326 22.30 -1.82 -14.45
C HIS A 326 22.80 -3.19 -14.96
N VAL A 327 21.91 -4.13 -15.31
CA VAL A 327 22.32 -5.40 -15.92
C VAL A 327 23.03 -5.15 -17.25
N PHE A 328 22.55 -4.20 -18.06
CA PHE A 328 23.16 -3.83 -19.33
C PHE A 328 24.56 -3.22 -19.14
N PHE A 329 24.73 -2.31 -18.18
CA PHE A 329 26.03 -1.71 -17.85
C PHE A 329 27.03 -2.67 -17.19
N THR A 330 26.61 -3.87 -16.82
CA THR A 330 27.48 -4.87 -16.21
C THR A 330 28.28 -5.68 -17.25
N VAL A 331 27.83 -5.70 -18.50
CA VAL A 331 28.51 -6.33 -19.64
C VAL A 331 29.59 -5.39 -20.16
#